data_AF-A0A0U2P9P1-F1
#
_entry.id   AF-A0A0U2P9P1-F1
#
_cell.length_a   1.000
_cell.length_b   1.000
_cell.length_c   1.000
_cell.angle_alpha   90.00
_cell.angle_beta   90.00
_cell.angle_gamma   90.00
#
_symmetry.space_group_name_H-M   'P 1'
#
loop_
_entity.id
_entity.type
_entity.pdbx_description
1 polymer ?
#
loop_
_entity_poly.entity_id
_entity_poly.type
_entity_poly.pdbx_seq_one_letter_code
_entity_poly.pdbx_strand_id
1 'polypeptide(L)' 'MENYYSYADFMKAMAQTKKITEAEKLLNEIYLDLFLKHVHREQQETQLLALIDEALDHNDRKSFDTYTAQLQELKREEE' A
#
# COMPACT_ATOMS: atom_id res chain seq x y z
N MET A 1 11.29 4.15 7.37
CA MET A 1 10.13 5.07 7.51
C MET A 1 10.60 6.53 7.46
N GLU A 2 11.08 7.04 6.31
CA GLU A 2 11.58 8.43 6.20
C GLU A 2 10.74 9.34 5.27
N ASN A 3 9.77 8.81 4.51
CA ASN A 3 9.14 9.57 3.43
C ASN A 3 7.85 10.33 3.79
N TYR A 4 7.20 10.04 4.93
CA TYR A 4 5.92 10.68 5.28
C TYR A 4 6.05 12.17 5.65
N TYR A 5 7.18 12.57 6.24
CA TYR A 5 7.44 13.98 6.57
C TYR A 5 7.60 14.84 5.30
N SER A 6 8.19 14.30 4.23
CA SER A 6 8.47 15.04 2.99
C SER A 6 7.20 15.46 2.24
N TYR A 7 6.15 14.62 2.20
CA TYR A 7 4.90 14.97 1.50
C TYR A 7 3.99 15.89 2.32
N ALA A 8 3.93 15.70 3.65
CA ALA A 8 3.20 16.63 4.51
C ALA A 8 3.78 18.05 4.42
N ASP A 9 5.11 18.16 4.39
CA ASP A 9 5.81 19.42 4.17
C ASP A 9 5.59 19.97 2.75
N PHE A 10 5.52 19.10 1.74
CA PHE A 10 5.16 19.49 0.37
C PHE A 10 3.73 20.06 0.28
N MET A 11 2.73 19.38 0.86
CA MET A 11 1.34 19.85 0.89
C MET A 11 1.21 21.16 1.67
N LYS A 12 1.98 21.32 2.74
CA LYS A 12 2.05 22.57 3.51
C LYS A 12 2.66 23.71 2.70
N ALA A 13 3.70 23.44 1.91
CA ALA A 13 4.28 24.39 0.98
C ALA A 13 3.30 24.73 -0.16
N MET A 14 2.59 23.74 -0.70
CA MET A 14 1.55 23.94 -1.72
C MET A 14 0.40 24.83 -1.25
N ALA A 15 -0.05 24.66 0.01
CA ALA A 15 -1.09 25.50 0.60
C ALA A 15 -0.66 26.97 0.75
N GLN A 16 0.65 27.24 0.76
CA GLN A 16 1.22 28.58 0.87
C GLN A 16 1.44 29.24 -0.50
N THR A 17 1.56 28.47 -1.58
CA THR A 17 1.80 28.98 -2.95
C THR A 17 0.49 29.14 -3.74
N LYS A 18 0.18 30.36 -4.20
CA LYS A 18 -1.07 30.68 -4.95
C LYS A 18 -1.11 30.20 -6.41
N LYS A 19 -0.03 29.61 -6.96
CA LYS A 19 0.03 29.11 -8.34
C LYS A 19 0.56 27.67 -8.34
N ILE A 20 -0.29 26.73 -8.73
CA ILE A 20 0.07 25.33 -8.93
C ILE A 20 0.53 25.16 -10.38
N THR A 21 1.74 24.66 -10.57
CA THR A 21 2.32 24.33 -11.88
C THR A 21 1.85 22.96 -12.36
N GLU A 22 1.90 22.69 -13.66
CA GLU A 22 1.53 21.38 -14.22
C GLU A 22 2.44 20.24 -13.72
N ALA A 23 3.73 20.54 -13.48
CA ALA A 23 4.67 19.59 -12.90
C ALA A 23 4.29 19.18 -11.46
N GLU A 24 3.76 20.11 -10.66
CA GLU A 24 3.29 19.84 -9.30
C GLU A 24 2.01 18.99 -9.28
N LYS A 25 1.11 19.17 -10.25
CA LYS A 25 -0.07 18.30 -10.40
C LYS A 25 0.33 16.87 -10.72
N LEU A 26 1.24 16.70 -11.68
CA LEU A 26 1.76 15.39 -12.04
C LEU A 26 2.45 14.70 -10.85
N LEU A 27 3.24 15.45 -10.06
CA LEU A 27 3.88 14.92 -8.87
C LEU A 27 2.85 14.44 -7.83
N ASN A 28 1.79 15.20 -7.62
CA ASN A 28 0.71 14.84 -6.70
C ASN A 28 -0.04 13.57 -7.17
N GLU A 29 -0.33 13.46 -8.47
CA GLU A 29 -0.95 12.27 -9.05
C GLU A 29 -0.07 11.02 -8.87
N ILE A 30 1.24 11.12 -9.14
CA ILE A 30 2.19 10.03 -8.92
C ILE A 30 2.25 9.65 -7.45
N TYR A 31 2.30 10.63 -6.54
CA TYR A 31 2.35 10.36 -5.11
C TYR A 31 1.07 9.69 -4.61
N LEU A 32 -0.10 10.17 -5.06
CA LEU A 32 -1.39 9.58 -4.71
C LEU A 32 -1.48 8.12 -5.17
N ASP A 33 -1.03 7.83 -6.39
CA ASP A 33 -0.98 6.46 -6.90
C ASP A 33 -0.05 5.56 -6.07
N LEU A 34 1.15 6.04 -5.73
CA LEU A 34 2.08 5.31 -4.86
C LEU A 34 1.51 5.07 -3.46
N PHE A 35 0.86 6.08 -2.89
CA PHE A 35 0.20 5.97 -1.59
C PHE A 35 -0.95 4.96 -1.62
N LEU A 36 -1.82 5.04 -2.64
CA LEU A 36 -2.92 4.10 -2.81
C LEU A 36 -2.41 2.67 -3.01
N LYS A 37 -1.34 2.47 -3.79
CA LYS A 37 -0.68 1.17 -3.94
C LYS A 37 -0.16 0.64 -2.60
N HIS A 38 0.48 1.48 -1.81
CA HIS A 38 0.98 1.09 -0.49
C HIS A 38 -0.16 0.69 0.47
N VAL A 39 -1.19 1.53 0.59
CA VAL A 39 -2.37 1.24 1.42
C VAL A 39 -3.10 -0.02 0.95
N HIS A 40 -3.28 -0.18 -0.37
CA HIS A 40 -3.92 -1.36 -0.93
C HIS A 40 -3.14 -2.63 -0.61
N ARG A 41 -1.81 -2.58 -0.70
CA ARG A 41 -0.94 -3.71 -0.35
C ARG A 41 -1.04 -4.08 1.13
N GLU A 42 -0.98 -3.11 2.04
CA GLU A 42 -1.15 -3.35 3.48
C GLU A 42 -2.51 -3.99 3.80
N GLN A 43 -3.56 -3.53 3.12
CA GLN A 43 -4.89 -4.11 3.24
C GLN A 43 -4.94 -5.54 2.70
N GLN A 44 -4.34 -5.82 1.55
CA GLN A 44 -4.25 -7.16 0.98
C GLN A 44 -3.48 -8.12 1.89
N GLU A 45 -2.36 -7.69 2.47
CA GLU A 45 -1.61 -8.51 3.45
C GLU A 45 -2.48 -8.85 4.66
N THR A 46 -3.17 -7.85 5.22
CA THR A 46 -4.06 -8.04 6.37
C THR A 46 -5.20 -9.03 6.05
N GLN A 47 -5.78 -8.94 4.86
CA GLN A 47 -6.83 -9.86 4.40
C GLN A 47 -6.31 -11.28 4.21
N LEU A 48 -5.14 -11.45 3.59
CA LEU A 48 -4.54 -12.77 3.39
C LEU A 48 -4.21 -13.44 4.72
N LEU A 49 -3.69 -12.71 5.70
CA LEU A 49 -3.45 -13.23 7.05
C LEU A 49 -4.75 -13.71 7.71
N ALA A 50 -5.83 -12.91 7.64
CA ALA A 50 -7.12 -13.30 8.19
C ALA A 50 -7.70 -14.56 7.51
N LEU A 51 -7.54 -14.67 6.18
CA LEU A 51 -7.99 -15.86 5.42
C LEU A 51 -7.13 -17.10 5.72
N ILE A 52 -5.83 -16.92 5.99
CA ILE A 52 -4.94 -18.00 6.44
C ILE A 52 -5.40 -18.51 7.82
N ASP A 53 -5.69 -17.60 8.75
CA ASP A 53 -6.19 -17.95 10.08
C ASP A 53 -7.52 -18.70 9.99
N GLU A 54 -8.46 -18.23 9.17
CA GLU A 54 -9.74 -18.91 8.93
C GLU A 54 -9.55 -20.31 8.30
N ALA A 55 -8.61 -20.45 7.37
CA ALA A 55 -8.29 -21.73 6.77
C ALA A 55 -7.68 -22.71 7.79
N LEU A 56 -6.89 -22.22 8.74
CA LEU A 56 -6.36 -23.03 9.84
C LEU A 56 -7.47 -23.49 10.80
N ASP A 57 -8.38 -22.58 11.17
CA ASP A 57 -9.52 -22.88 12.05
C ASP A 57 -10.44 -23.95 11.45
N HIS A 58 -10.63 -23.94 10.14
CA HIS A 58 -11.43 -24.92 9.41
C HIS A 58 -10.64 -26.16 8.95
N ASN A 59 -9.34 -26.23 9.24
CA ASN A 59 -8.42 -27.27 8.76
C ASN A 59 -8.46 -27.45 7.22
N ASP A 60 -8.71 -26.35 6.50
CA ASP A 60 -8.73 -26.31 5.04
C ASP A 60 -7.31 -26.07 4.50
N ARG A 61 -6.62 -27.18 4.29
CA ARG A 61 -5.24 -27.17 3.80
C ARG A 61 -5.08 -26.57 2.40
N LYS A 62 -6.10 -26.69 1.53
CA LYS A 62 -6.00 -26.16 0.16
C LYS A 62 -6.06 -24.63 0.18
N SER A 63 -7.00 -24.08 0.94
CA SER A 63 -7.13 -22.64 1.11
C SER A 63 -5.91 -22.05 1.81
N PHE A 64 -5.41 -22.73 2.85
CA PHE A 64 -4.16 -22.35 3.52
C PHE A 64 -2.96 -22.27 2.57
N ASP A 65 -2.71 -23.34 1.80
CA ASP A 65 -1.59 -23.38 0.85
C ASP A 65 -1.72 -22.28 -0.23
N THR A 66 -2.96 -22.00 -0.67
CA THR A 66 -3.26 -20.98 -1.68
C THR A 66 -3.02 -19.57 -1.16
N TYR A 67 -3.57 -19.21 0.00
CA TYR A 67 -3.42 -17.87 0.58
C TYR A 67 -1.99 -17.62 1.06
N THR A 68 -1.31 -18.65 1.56
CA THR A 68 0.11 -18.54 1.93
C THR A 68 0.99 -18.28 0.71
N ALA A 69 0.72 -18.93 -0.42
CA ALA A 69 1.46 -18.67 -1.67
C ALA A 69 1.23 -17.23 -2.18
N GLN A 70 -0.02 -16.74 -2.12
CA GLN A 70 -0.35 -15.35 -2.48
C GLN A 70 0.34 -14.34 -1.56
N LEU A 71 0.41 -14.62 -0.24
CA LEU A 71 1.12 -13.77 0.71
C LEU A 71 2.63 -13.74 0.45
N GLN A 72 3.23 -14.87 0.10
CA GLN A 72 4.65 -14.94 -0.27
C GLN A 72 4.94 -14.16 -1.56
N GLU A 73 4.05 -14.22 -2.54
CA GLU A 73 4.16 -13.43 -3.77
C GLU A 73 4.07 -11.93 -3.47
N LEU A 74 3.09 -11.52 -2.66
CA LEU A 74 2.91 -10.12 -2.22
C LEU A 74 4.16 -9.56 -1.52
N LYS A 75 4.84 -10.38 -0.70
CA LYS A 75 6.08 -9.98 0.00
C LYS A 75 7.32 -9.98 -0.89
N ARG A 76 7.34 -10.80 -1.94
CA ARG A 76 8.45 -10.78 -2.92
C ARG A 76 8.41 -9.54 -3.79
N GLU A 77 7.24 -8.94 -4.02
CA GLU A 77 7.11 -7.65 -4.70
C GLU A 77 7.60 -6.46 -3.84
N GLU A 78 7.98 -6.67 -2.57
CA GLU A 78 8.60 -5.65 -1.70
C GLU A 78 10.13 -5.55 -1.81
N GLU A 79 10.82 -6.59 -2.31
CA GLU A 79 12.29 -6.62 -2.49
C GLU A 79 12.75 -6.06 -3.84
#